data_AF-A0A3S1IXZ0-F1
#
_entry.id   AF-A0A3S1IXZ0-F1
#
_cell.length_a   1.000
_cell.length_b   1.000
_cell.length_c   1.000
_cell.angle_alpha   90.00
_cell.angle_beta   90.00
_cell.angle_gamma   90.00
#
_symmetry.space_group_name_H-M   'P 1'
#
loop_
_entity.id
_entity.type
_entity.pdbx_description
1 polymer ?
#
loop_
_entity_poly.entity_id
_entity_poly.type
_entity_poly.pdbx_seq_one_letter_code
_entity_poly.pdbx_strand_id
1 'polypeptide(L)'
;MTSTTLLRSYLRGMTKLQIEQSLDSNYEVLHSLRKQAKRLRSQMELFTEFYGSNYAEHLTEVKNVQNILGEIYNSDVLEDWLIDVFGKDFTENLPTLTNLLVDKRHQLWQQWVLTRKHHTQSDKRNQMYLAILHQL
;
A
#
# COMPACT_ATOMS: atom_id res chain seq x y z
N MET A 1 12.68 -18.33 -6.19
CA MET A 1 13.25 -17.33 -5.27
C MET A 1 12.10 -16.58 -4.61
N THR A 2 11.93 -16.71 -3.29
CA THR A 2 10.74 -16.22 -2.56
C THR A 2 10.79 -14.71 -2.34
N SER A 3 9.63 -14.04 -2.39
CA SER A 3 9.45 -12.58 -2.17
C SER A 3 10.14 -12.06 -0.89
N THR A 4 10.37 -12.92 0.09
CA THR A 4 11.05 -12.63 1.36
C THR A 4 12.51 -12.20 1.20
N THR A 5 13.21 -12.69 0.18
CA THR A 5 14.65 -12.36 -0.06
C THR A 5 14.83 -11.02 -0.75
N LEU A 6 13.86 -10.61 -1.59
CA LEU A 6 13.84 -9.29 -2.23
C LEU A 6 13.41 -8.17 -1.26
N LEU A 7 12.53 -8.48 -0.32
CA LEU A 7 12.17 -7.57 0.79
C LEU A 7 13.39 -7.23 1.67
N ARG A 8 14.26 -8.20 1.96
CA ARG A 8 15.47 -8.00 2.77
C ARG A 8 16.54 -7.14 2.08
N SER A 9 16.61 -7.11 0.75
CA SER A 9 17.66 -6.37 0.04
C SER A 9 17.32 -4.88 -0.20
N TYR A 10 16.03 -4.51 -0.26
CA TYR A 10 15.61 -3.10 -0.36
C TYR A 10 15.63 -2.38 1.01
N LEU A 11 15.50 -3.14 2.11
CA LEU A 11 15.58 -2.67 3.50
C LEU A 11 16.97 -2.16 3.92
N ARG A 12 17.99 -2.24 3.07
CA ARG A 12 19.38 -1.94 3.45
C ARG A 12 19.67 -0.44 3.67
N GLY A 13 18.67 0.44 3.70
CA GLY A 13 18.89 1.91 3.77
C GLY A 13 18.03 2.72 4.72
N MET A 14 16.87 2.24 5.20
CA MET A 14 15.99 3.03 6.08
C MET A 14 15.90 2.43 7.49
N THR A 15 16.10 3.26 8.50
CA THR A 15 15.87 2.91 9.91
C THR A 15 14.37 2.88 10.23
N LYS A 16 13.97 2.23 11.34
CA LYS A 16 12.58 2.24 11.83
C LYS A 16 12.04 3.69 11.94
N LEU A 17 12.84 4.59 12.51
CA LEU A 17 12.50 6.00 12.65
C LEU A 17 12.26 6.69 11.29
N GLN A 18 13.10 6.42 10.29
CA GLN A 18 12.93 7.00 8.96
C GLN A 18 11.66 6.48 8.25
N ILE A 19 11.25 5.24 8.55
CA ILE A 19 9.99 4.69 8.01
C ILE A 19 8.80 5.43 8.63
N GLU A 20 8.74 5.56 9.95
CA GLU A 20 7.65 6.29 10.61
C GLU A 20 7.59 7.75 10.13
N GLN A 21 8.72 8.44 10.05
CA GLN A 21 8.78 9.80 9.47
C GLN A 21 8.28 9.86 8.03
N SER A 22 8.52 8.81 7.24
CA SER A 22 8.04 8.74 5.85
C SER A 22 6.54 8.47 5.79
N LEU A 23 6.00 7.66 6.69
CA LEU A 23 4.56 7.43 6.82
C LEU A 23 3.86 8.73 7.20
N ASP A 24 4.35 9.42 8.23
CA ASP A 24 3.79 10.68 8.73
C ASP A 24 3.84 11.78 7.66
N SER A 25 5.01 12.01 7.07
CA SER A 25 5.20 13.08 6.08
C SER A 25 4.42 12.87 4.78
N ASN A 26 4.04 11.63 4.47
CA ASN A 26 3.27 11.29 3.28
C ASN A 26 1.80 10.95 3.57
N TYR A 27 1.32 11.09 4.81
CA TYR A 27 -0.04 10.67 5.22
C TYR A 27 -1.12 11.14 4.24
N GLU A 28 -1.20 12.44 3.97
CA GLU A 28 -2.21 13.02 3.06
C GLU A 28 -2.08 12.51 1.63
N VAL A 29 -0.84 12.33 1.16
CA VAL A 29 -0.54 11.83 -0.19
C VAL A 29 -0.97 10.36 -0.32
N LEU A 30 -0.64 9.52 0.66
CA LEU A 30 -1.03 8.10 0.70
C LEU A 30 -2.56 7.96 0.81
N HIS A 31 -3.19 8.78 1.65
CA HIS A 31 -4.64 8.78 1.83
C HIS A 31 -5.38 9.21 0.56
N SER A 32 -4.89 10.25 -0.11
CA SER A 32 -5.40 10.69 -1.41
C SER A 32 -5.21 9.59 -2.47
N LEU A 33 -4.03 8.99 -2.53
CA LEU A 33 -3.72 7.92 -3.47
C LEU A 33 -4.60 6.68 -3.25
N ARG A 34 -4.90 6.33 -1.99
CA ARG A 34 -5.84 5.26 -1.64
C ARG A 34 -7.21 5.51 -2.25
N LYS A 35 -7.73 6.75 -2.15
CA LYS A 35 -9.02 7.12 -2.75
C LYS A 35 -8.98 6.97 -4.28
N GLN A 36 -7.88 7.37 -4.90
CA GLN A 36 -7.70 7.25 -6.35
C GLN A 36 -7.58 5.78 -6.80
N ALA A 37 -6.83 4.94 -6.09
CA ALA A 37 -6.75 3.51 -6.35
C ALA A 37 -8.12 2.83 -6.23
N LYS A 38 -8.92 3.22 -5.23
CA LYS A 38 -10.30 2.73 -5.07
C LYS A 38 -11.20 3.13 -6.24
N ARG A 39 -11.13 4.41 -6.66
CA ARG A 39 -11.89 4.91 -7.81
C ARG A 39 -11.50 4.21 -9.10
N LEU A 40 -10.19 3.99 -9.32
CA LEU A 40 -9.68 3.29 -10.50
C LEU A 40 -10.16 1.84 -10.51
N ARG A 41 -10.01 1.11 -9.39
CA ARG A 41 -10.51 -0.28 -9.26
C ARG A 41 -12.00 -0.35 -9.61
N SER A 42 -12.82 0.51 -9.01
CA SER A 42 -14.26 0.50 -9.24
C SER A 42 -14.62 0.78 -10.70
N GLN A 43 -13.95 1.73 -11.35
CA GLN A 43 -14.14 1.95 -12.79
C GLN A 43 -13.71 0.73 -13.59
N MET A 44 -12.57 0.12 -13.26
CA MET A 44 -12.09 -1.03 -14.00
C MET A 44 -12.99 -2.26 -13.87
N GLU A 45 -13.54 -2.50 -12.68
CA GLU A 45 -14.51 -3.58 -12.45
C GLU A 45 -15.74 -3.42 -13.34
N LEU A 46 -16.22 -2.20 -13.58
CA LEU A 46 -17.38 -1.95 -14.45
C LEU A 46 -17.14 -2.35 -15.91
N PHE A 47 -15.91 -2.25 -16.38
CA PHE A 47 -15.58 -2.51 -17.79
C PHE A 47 -14.97 -3.89 -18.03
N THR A 48 -14.82 -4.73 -17.01
CA THR A 48 -14.07 -5.99 -17.13
C THR A 48 -14.64 -6.93 -18.21
N GLU A 49 -15.95 -6.88 -18.48
CA GLU A 49 -16.58 -7.69 -19.54
C GLU A 49 -16.16 -7.29 -20.97
N PHE A 50 -15.64 -6.08 -21.17
CA PHE A 50 -15.22 -5.55 -22.48
C PHE A 50 -13.73 -5.72 -22.76
N TYR A 51 -12.96 -6.26 -21.82
CA TYR A 51 -11.49 -6.31 -21.90
C TYR A 51 -10.92 -7.68 -21.56
N GLY A 52 -9.73 -7.95 -22.10
CA GLY A 52 -9.07 -9.26 -22.06
C GLY A 52 -8.36 -9.57 -20.75
N SER A 53 -7.72 -10.72 -20.70
CA SER A 53 -6.95 -11.18 -19.54
C SER A 53 -5.91 -10.17 -19.06
N ASN A 54 -5.23 -9.48 -19.99
CA ASN A 54 -4.24 -8.44 -19.65
C ASN A 54 -4.84 -7.29 -18.81
N TYR A 55 -6.10 -6.92 -19.08
CA TYR A 55 -6.81 -5.93 -18.28
C TYR A 55 -7.16 -6.46 -16.88
N ALA A 56 -7.59 -7.73 -16.80
CA ALA A 56 -7.87 -8.38 -15.52
C ALA A 56 -6.62 -8.53 -14.64
N GLU A 57 -5.45 -8.75 -15.25
CA GLU A 57 -4.15 -8.73 -14.57
C GLU A 57 -3.87 -7.35 -13.97
N HIS A 58 -4.03 -6.28 -14.74
CA HIS A 58 -3.87 -4.91 -14.22
C HIS A 58 -4.91 -4.55 -13.14
N LEU A 59 -6.16 -5.01 -13.27
CA LEU A 59 -7.17 -4.85 -12.21
C LEU A 59 -6.71 -5.51 -10.90
N THR A 60 -6.08 -6.67 -10.99
CA THR A 60 -5.52 -7.38 -9.82
C THR A 60 -4.38 -6.58 -9.19
N GLU A 61 -3.50 -5.99 -10.01
CA GLU A 61 -2.44 -5.11 -9.51
C GLU A 61 -3.01 -3.86 -8.81
N VAL A 62 -4.04 -3.21 -9.38
CA VAL A 62 -4.72 -2.05 -8.77
C VAL A 62 -5.40 -2.43 -7.46
N LYS A 63 -6.02 -3.61 -7.38
CA LYS A 63 -6.57 -4.16 -6.12
C LYS A 63 -5.48 -4.29 -5.06
N ASN A 64 -4.29 -4.79 -5.42
CA ASN A 64 -3.17 -4.90 -4.50
C ASN A 64 -2.71 -3.52 -3.99
N VAL A 65 -2.59 -2.52 -4.87
CA VAL A 65 -2.28 -1.13 -4.47
C VAL A 65 -3.32 -0.60 -3.48
N GLN A 66 -4.61 -0.76 -3.79
CA GLN A 66 -5.69 -0.32 -2.91
C GLN A 66 -5.59 -1.01 -1.53
N ASN A 67 -5.33 -2.32 -1.50
CA ASN A 67 -5.26 -3.09 -0.26
C ASN A 67 -4.10 -2.61 0.63
N ILE A 68 -2.90 -2.47 0.09
CA ILE A 68 -1.73 -2.00 0.85
C ILE A 68 -1.99 -0.60 1.44
N LEU A 69 -2.48 0.34 0.63
CA LEU A 69 -2.80 1.70 1.09
C LEU A 69 -3.97 1.73 2.07
N GLY A 70 -4.92 0.81 1.94
CA GLY A 70 -6.02 0.62 2.88
C GLY A 70 -5.52 0.16 4.24
N GLU A 71 -4.64 -0.83 4.27
CA GLU A 71 -4.05 -1.35 5.50
C GLU A 71 -3.16 -0.33 6.22
N ILE A 72 -2.42 0.52 5.48
CA ILE A 72 -1.67 1.65 6.08
C ILE A 72 -2.64 2.58 6.80
N TYR A 73 -3.68 3.04 6.10
CA TYR A 73 -4.68 3.93 6.69
C TYR A 73 -5.43 3.30 7.87
N ASN A 74 -5.76 2.00 7.79
CA ASN A 74 -6.39 1.26 8.88
C ASN A 74 -5.48 1.21 10.12
N SER A 75 -4.15 1.12 9.93
CA SER A 75 -3.22 1.15 11.04
C SER A 75 -3.22 2.50 11.77
N ASP A 76 -3.34 3.61 11.04
CA ASP A 76 -3.42 4.95 11.64
C ASP A 76 -4.71 5.11 12.44
N VAL A 77 -5.84 4.70 11.85
CA VAL A 77 -7.16 4.74 12.53
C VAL A 77 -7.18 3.84 13.77
N LEU A 78 -6.52 2.68 13.72
CA LEU A 78 -6.42 1.78 14.86
C LEU A 78 -5.59 2.41 16.00
N GLU A 79 -4.49 3.09 15.67
CA GLU A 79 -3.69 3.79 16.68
C GLU A 79 -4.46 4.95 17.32
N ASP A 80 -5.16 5.75 16.52
CA ASP A 80 -6.05 6.81 17.03
C ASP A 80 -7.11 6.24 17.98
N TRP A 81 -7.72 5.11 17.61
CA TRP A 81 -8.70 4.43 18.46
C TRP A 81 -8.09 3.89 19.75
N LEU A 82 -6.88 3.33 19.70
CA LEU A 82 -6.19 2.85 20.91
C LEU A 82 -5.85 4.01 21.85
N ILE A 83 -5.45 5.16 21.32
CA ILE A 83 -5.22 6.38 22.09
C ILE A 83 -6.51 6.87 22.76
N ASP A 84 -7.64 6.82 22.06
CA ASP A 84 -8.94 7.22 22.60
C ASP A 84 -9.39 6.32 23.77
N VAL A 85 -9.17 5.00 23.66
CA VAL A 85 -9.60 4.02 24.67
C VAL A 85 -8.65 3.93 25.86
N PHE A 86 -7.34 3.91 25.62
CA PHE A 86 -6.33 3.62 26.63
C PHE A 86 -5.48 4.83 27.05
N GLY A 87 -5.63 5.97 26.37
CA GLY A 87 -4.75 7.12 26.56
C GLY A 87 -3.46 7.04 25.73
N LYS A 88 -2.73 8.15 25.64
CA LYS A 88 -1.49 8.23 24.85
C LYS A 88 -0.35 7.37 25.42
N ASP A 89 -0.40 7.08 26.71
CA ASP A 89 0.54 6.22 27.43
C ASP A 89 0.29 4.72 27.19
N PHE A 90 -0.70 4.34 26.36
CA PHE A 90 -0.89 2.93 25.97
C PHE A 90 0.38 2.31 25.37
N THR A 91 1.23 3.13 24.75
CA THR A 91 2.52 2.70 24.19
C THR A 91 3.50 2.20 25.25
N GLU A 92 3.42 2.75 26.46
CA GLU A 92 4.21 2.34 27.64
C GLU A 92 3.54 1.17 28.38
N ASN A 93 2.20 1.20 28.45
CA ASN A 93 1.41 0.20 29.18
C ASN A 93 1.25 -1.13 28.42
N LEU A 94 1.28 -1.09 27.08
CA LEU A 94 1.07 -2.26 26.20
C LEU A 94 2.21 -2.39 25.17
N PRO A 95 3.48 -2.50 25.61
CA PRO A 95 4.64 -2.40 24.72
C PRO A 95 4.71 -3.53 23.69
N THR A 96 4.21 -4.72 24.02
CA THR A 96 4.12 -5.82 23.05
C THR A 96 3.15 -5.51 21.91
N LEU A 97 1.98 -4.93 22.23
CA LEU A 97 1.01 -4.53 21.22
C LEU A 97 1.58 -3.41 20.34
N THR A 98 2.20 -2.40 20.95
CA THR A 98 2.82 -1.29 20.23
C THR A 98 3.91 -1.76 19.27
N ASN A 99 4.76 -2.70 19.69
CA ASN A 99 5.77 -3.29 18.82
C ASN A 99 5.14 -4.05 17.63
N LEU A 100 4.03 -4.77 17.84
CA LEU A 100 3.32 -5.45 16.76
C LEU A 100 2.72 -4.47 15.75
N LEU A 101 2.14 -3.36 16.22
CA LEU A 101 1.59 -2.31 15.36
C LEU A 101 2.67 -1.64 14.51
N VAL A 102 3.79 -1.24 15.14
CA VAL A 102 4.94 -0.65 14.46
C VAL A 102 5.53 -1.62 13.43
N ASP A 103 5.74 -2.88 13.79
CA ASP A 103 6.28 -3.86 12.86
C ASP A 103 5.32 -4.13 11.69
N LYS A 104 4.01 -4.11 11.92
CA LYS A 104 3.00 -4.20 10.86
C LYS A 104 3.05 -2.99 9.92
N ARG A 105 3.11 -1.76 10.44
CA ARG A 105 3.27 -0.53 9.62
C ARG A 105 4.54 -0.58 8.78
N HIS A 106 5.65 -1.01 9.37
CA HIS A 106 6.90 -1.16 8.64
C HIS A 106 6.78 -2.18 7.49
N GLN A 107 6.14 -3.33 7.71
CA GLN A 107 5.90 -4.31 6.66
C GLN A 107 5.03 -3.75 5.53
N LEU A 108 3.97 -3.02 5.87
CA LEU A 108 3.10 -2.36 4.90
C LEU A 108 3.84 -1.30 4.09
N TRP A 109 4.67 -0.48 4.74
CA TRP A 109 5.52 0.49 4.05
C TRP A 109 6.47 -0.19 3.05
N GLN A 110 7.09 -1.31 3.42
CA GLN A 110 7.96 -2.05 2.50
C GLN A 110 7.19 -2.59 1.30
N GLN A 111 6.00 -3.16 1.51
CA GLN A 111 5.14 -3.60 0.42
C GLN A 111 4.78 -2.42 -0.48
N TRP A 112 4.42 -1.28 0.10
CA TRP A 112 4.10 -0.06 -0.65
C TRP A 112 5.27 0.42 -1.50
N VAL A 113 6.48 0.51 -0.94
CA VAL A 113 7.66 0.97 -1.67
C VAL A 113 7.99 0.06 -2.86
N LEU A 114 7.87 -1.26 -2.69
CA LEU A 114 8.09 -2.23 -3.77
C LEU A 114 7.02 -2.13 -4.85
N THR A 115 5.74 -2.10 -4.46
CA THR A 115 4.60 -1.97 -5.38
C THR A 115 4.65 -0.63 -6.13
N ARG A 116 4.95 0.47 -5.45
CA ARG A 116 5.13 1.78 -6.07
C ARG A 116 6.23 1.73 -7.12
N LYS A 117 7.39 1.17 -6.78
CA LYS A 117 8.52 1.04 -7.71
C LYS A 117 8.06 0.31 -8.98
N HIS A 118 7.37 -0.81 -8.84
CA HIS A 118 6.82 -1.57 -9.97
C HIS A 118 5.92 -0.73 -10.88
N HIS A 119 4.93 -0.02 -10.32
CA HIS A 119 3.98 0.78 -11.10
C HIS A 119 4.56 2.08 -11.68
N THR A 120 5.67 2.58 -11.14
CA THR A 120 6.36 3.76 -11.67
C THR A 120 7.31 3.45 -12.84
N GLN A 121 7.50 2.18 -13.19
CA GLN A 121 8.29 1.79 -14.38
C GLN A 121 7.56 2.20 -15.67
N SER A 122 8.30 2.76 -16.63
CA SER A 122 7.77 3.20 -17.93
C SER A 122 7.02 2.08 -18.65
N ASP A 123 7.59 0.88 -18.63
CA ASP A 123 7.06 -0.27 -19.38
C ASP A 123 5.72 -0.71 -18.81
N LYS A 124 5.57 -0.69 -17.49
CA LYS A 124 4.32 -1.03 -16.80
C LYS A 124 3.22 -0.02 -17.07
N ARG A 125 3.55 1.27 -17.09
CA ARG A 125 2.60 2.31 -17.52
C ARG A 125 2.17 2.12 -18.97
N ASN A 126 3.11 1.79 -19.85
CA ASN A 126 2.82 1.57 -21.26
C ASN A 126 1.95 0.32 -21.48
N GLN A 127 2.21 -0.78 -20.76
CA GLN A 127 1.38 -1.99 -20.80
C GLN A 127 -0.07 -1.70 -20.40
N MET A 128 -0.27 -0.96 -19.31
CA MET A 128 -1.62 -0.56 -18.88
C MET A 128 -2.31 0.34 -19.91
N TYR A 129 -1.58 1.28 -20.50
CA TYR A 129 -2.10 2.13 -21.57
C TYR A 129 -2.56 1.31 -22.78
N LEU A 130 -1.74 0.35 -23.25
CA LEU A 130 -2.10 -0.55 -24.34
C LEU A 130 -3.31 -1.43 -23.99
N ALA A 131 -3.38 -1.91 -22.74
CA ALA A 131 -4.53 -2.70 -22.26
C ALA A 131 -5.85 -1.92 -22.32
N ILE A 132 -5.82 -0.60 -22.15
CA ILE A 132 -7.00 0.26 -22.23
C ILE A 132 -7.38 0.59 -23.68
N LEU A 133 -6.38 0.79 -24.56
CA LEU A 133 -6.62 1.12 -25.97
C LEU A 133 -7.19 -0.04 -26.79
N HIS A 134 -6.83 -1.27 -26.43
CA HIS A 134 -7.24 -2.47 -27.13
C HIS A 134 -8.33 -3.20 -26.35
N GLN A 135 -9.58 -2.83 -26.60
CA GLN A 135 -10.76 -3.61 -26.16
C GLN A 135 -10.79 -4.98 -26.85
N LEU A 136 -11.43 -5.97 -26.21
CA LEU A 136 -11.65 -7.29 -26.80
C LEU A 136 -12.51 -7.23 -28.07
#